data_AF-A0A9E2LG12-F1
#
_entry.id   AF-A0A9E2LG12-F1
#
_cell.length_a   1.000
_cell.length_b   1.000
_cell.length_c   1.000
_cell.angle_alpha   90.00
_cell.angle_beta   90.00
_cell.angle_gamma   90.00
#
_symmetry.space_group_name_H-M   'P 1'
#
loop_
_entity.id
_entity.type
_entity.pdbx_description
1 polymer ?
#
loop_
_entity_poly.entity_id
_entity_poly.type
_entity_poly.pdbx_seq_one_letter_code
_entity_poly.pdbx_strand_id
1 'polypeptide(L)'
;MEADFSATRTLHYGPLPRHWGKLALGVLSFLLAGLFAVTMVHRRAFLCDRPSPGRGTCRIVSETPWTATVEHSFNVSAVREVRWRDTTSPKGGKKGETVLVLASGHEIRVATGPQPASRAAFERIKYFFDNPGEATLGERVAPSAWFWLGVLLMLAAGLVLLSMFARAVTAFRIELDDSGGRLRIQASHHGVHGRRRQLDVRGLREIFVETSSFIPWHAKSSSTPIPTARLLLKFAGNRTVPLTPGFLENPAATVDLKNELGSALGLWHEPEVQTGESTRAADDEPMLQDPYTDVDAQLAAASQPERFSWKVHGRRMLLLGGVLLVGSLAFLLVSTYLTGETGRLTVRCEHRCRFGATECLPGGGWSSPMKPGAYTIEVWNPEVPGNWQKILVEVRDGETTQFICRPGR
;
A
#
# COMPACT_ATOMS: atom_id res chain seq x y z
N MET A 1 -45.84 17.96 -6.38
CA MET A 1 -44.72 18.80 -5.93
C MET A 1 -44.48 18.47 -4.47
N GLU A 2 -43.35 17.87 -4.12
CA GLU A 2 -42.97 17.71 -2.70
C GLU A 2 -42.66 19.11 -2.15
N ALA A 3 -43.23 19.45 -0.98
CA ALA A 3 -42.91 20.71 -0.32
C ALA A 3 -41.42 20.77 -0.01
N ASP A 4 -40.77 21.87 -0.37
CA ASP A 4 -39.37 22.12 -0.05
C ASP A 4 -39.15 21.98 1.47
N PHE A 5 -38.04 21.35 1.84
CA PHE A 5 -37.67 21.16 3.24
C PHE A 5 -36.89 22.38 3.71
N SER A 6 -37.40 23.04 4.75
CA SER A 6 -36.79 24.19 5.42
C SER A 6 -36.31 23.75 6.80
N ALA A 7 -35.03 23.97 7.12
CA ALA A 7 -34.46 23.53 8.38
C ALA A 7 -34.67 24.58 9.47
N THR A 8 -35.54 24.30 10.45
CA THR A 8 -35.80 25.17 11.62
C THR A 8 -34.72 24.99 12.67
N ARG A 9 -34.31 23.74 12.90
CA ARG A 9 -33.35 23.37 13.93
C ARG A 9 -32.32 22.41 13.38
N THR A 10 -31.04 22.68 13.69
CA THR A 10 -29.92 21.83 13.33
C THR A 10 -29.27 21.32 14.61
N LEU A 11 -29.17 20.01 14.75
CA LEU A 11 -28.48 19.32 15.83
C LEU A 11 -27.18 18.74 15.29
N HIS A 12 -26.10 18.88 16.05
CA HIS A 12 -24.79 18.37 15.70
C HIS A 12 -24.39 17.28 16.67
N TYR A 13 -24.13 16.08 16.15
CA TYR A 13 -23.71 14.94 16.94
C TYR A 13 -22.29 14.51 16.54
N GLY A 14 -21.33 14.78 17.43
CA GLY A 14 -19.90 14.56 17.23
C GLY A 14 -19.04 15.67 17.85
N PRO A 15 -17.71 15.63 17.72
CA PRO A 15 -16.93 14.70 16.91
C PRO A 15 -16.84 13.30 17.54
N LEU A 16 -17.16 12.28 16.74
CA LEU A 16 -16.90 10.88 17.07
C LEU A 16 -15.38 10.60 17.04
N PRO A 17 -14.88 9.63 17.81
CA PRO A 17 -13.46 9.32 17.87
C PRO A 17 -12.90 9.07 16.46
N ARG A 18 -11.93 9.89 16.07
CA ARG A 18 -11.24 9.71 14.79
C ARG A 18 -10.28 8.54 14.94
N HIS A 19 -10.48 7.49 14.15
CA HIS A 19 -9.58 6.34 14.13
C HIS A 19 -8.25 6.64 13.39
N TRP A 20 -7.52 7.67 13.81
CA TRP A 20 -6.23 8.06 13.23
C TRP A 20 -5.21 6.92 13.24
N GLY A 21 -5.30 6.02 14.22
CA GLY A 21 -4.48 4.80 14.23
C GLY A 21 -4.69 3.92 12.98
N LYS A 22 -5.94 3.78 12.50
CA LYS A 22 -6.24 3.02 11.27
C LYS A 22 -5.68 3.72 10.03
N LEU A 23 -5.75 5.05 9.97
CA LEU A 23 -5.11 5.83 8.89
C LEU A 23 -3.61 5.64 8.91
N ALA A 24 -2.96 5.86 10.06
CA ALA A 24 -1.52 5.75 10.21
C ALA A 24 -1.04 4.35 9.83
N LEU A 25 -1.73 3.30 10.28
CA LEU A 25 -1.42 1.93 9.93
C LEU A 25 -1.63 1.63 8.44
N GLY A 26 -2.72 2.15 7.85
CA GLY A 26 -2.99 2.02 6.41
C GLY A 26 -1.93 2.69 5.54
N VAL A 27 -1.55 3.92 5.88
CA VAL A 27 -0.48 4.67 5.20
C VAL A 27 0.87 3.97 5.38
N LEU A 28 1.21 3.56 6.61
CA LEU A 28 2.46 2.85 6.88
C LEU A 28 2.54 1.54 6.10
N SER A 29 1.45 0.77 6.04
CA SER A 29 1.39 -0.48 5.28
C SER A 29 1.59 -0.24 3.78
N PHE A 30 1.01 0.83 3.24
CA PHE A 30 1.21 1.22 1.84
C PHE A 30 2.66 1.64 1.56
N LEU A 31 3.27 2.43 2.45
CA LEU A 31 4.67 2.83 2.35
C LEU A 31 5.61 1.65 2.44
N LEU A 32 5.37 0.74 3.39
CA LEU A 32 6.16 -0.48 3.53
C LEU A 32 6.01 -1.37 2.29
N ALA A 33 4.80 -1.53 1.74
CA ALA A 33 4.59 -2.29 0.51
C ALA A 33 5.40 -1.70 -0.65
N GLY A 34 5.40 -0.37 -0.80
CA GLY A 34 6.23 0.35 -1.77
C GLY A 34 7.72 0.12 -1.52
N LEU A 35 8.20 0.33 -0.29
CA LEU A 35 9.61 0.14 0.06
C LEU A 35 10.08 -1.31 -0.15
N PHE A 36 9.26 -2.29 0.21
CA PHE A 36 9.53 -3.70 -0.07
C PHE A 36 9.58 -3.96 -1.57
N ALA A 37 8.64 -3.42 -2.34
CA ALA A 37 8.69 -3.49 -3.80
C ALA A 37 10.00 -2.91 -4.36
N VAL A 38 10.51 -1.80 -3.81
CA VAL A 38 11.77 -1.21 -4.28
C VAL A 38 12.99 -2.04 -3.85
N THR A 39 13.12 -2.34 -2.57
CA THR A 39 14.33 -2.97 -2.00
C THR A 39 14.58 -4.39 -2.50
N MET A 40 13.53 -5.11 -2.89
CA MET A 40 13.60 -6.51 -3.31
C MET A 40 13.51 -6.71 -4.83
N VAL A 41 13.50 -5.63 -5.64
CA VAL A 41 13.91 -5.70 -7.06
C VAL A 41 15.43 -5.83 -7.09
N HIS A 42 15.92 -6.92 -6.48
CA HIS A 42 17.31 -7.30 -6.61
C HIS A 42 17.46 -8.01 -7.94
N ARG A 43 18.06 -7.32 -8.91
CA ARG A 43 18.33 -7.92 -10.22
C ARG A 43 19.66 -8.62 -10.12
N ARG A 44 19.62 -9.96 -10.09
CA ARG A 44 20.81 -10.79 -10.22
C ARG A 44 20.85 -11.35 -11.63
N ALA A 45 21.88 -10.99 -12.37
CA ALA A 45 22.13 -11.48 -13.72
C ALA A 45 23.47 -12.22 -13.74
N PHE A 46 23.47 -13.35 -14.44
CA PHE A 46 24.68 -14.08 -14.78
C PHE A 46 24.90 -13.95 -16.28
N LEU A 47 25.99 -13.27 -16.64
CA LEU A 47 26.33 -12.95 -18.01
C LEU A 47 27.69 -13.55 -18.34
N CYS A 48 27.77 -14.40 -19.36
CA CYS A 48 29.04 -14.88 -19.89
C CYS A 48 29.19 -14.47 -21.35
N ASP A 49 30.41 -14.07 -21.69
CA ASP A 49 30.83 -13.75 -23.05
C ASP A 49 32.09 -14.57 -23.38
N ARG A 50 32.03 -15.31 -24.47
CA ARG A 50 33.06 -16.22 -24.97
C ARG A 50 33.38 -15.86 -26.43
N PRO A 51 34.29 -14.88 -26.65
CA PRO A 51 34.69 -14.48 -27.99
C PRO A 51 35.48 -15.56 -28.75
N SER A 52 36.09 -16.53 -28.06
CA SER A 52 36.78 -17.66 -28.70
C SER A 52 36.80 -18.90 -27.79
N PRO A 53 36.90 -20.13 -28.34
CA PRO A 53 37.02 -21.35 -27.53
C PRO A 53 38.15 -21.22 -26.50
N GLY A 54 37.83 -21.43 -25.21
CA GLY A 54 38.80 -21.34 -24.11
C GLY A 54 39.14 -19.92 -23.61
N ARG A 55 38.63 -18.85 -24.25
CA ARG A 55 38.74 -17.47 -23.72
C ARG A 55 37.36 -16.85 -23.58
N GLY A 56 37.05 -16.38 -22.38
CA GLY A 56 35.79 -15.70 -22.10
C GLY A 56 35.71 -15.28 -20.65
N THR A 57 34.81 -14.36 -20.37
CA THR A 57 34.58 -13.83 -19.02
C THR A 57 33.12 -13.98 -18.65
N CYS A 58 32.87 -14.53 -17.46
CA CYS A 58 31.58 -14.53 -16.82
C CYS A 58 31.54 -13.42 -15.76
N ARG A 59 30.38 -12.79 -15.62
CA ARG A 59 30.11 -11.68 -14.70
C ARG A 59 28.81 -12.00 -13.98
N ILE A 60 28.85 -11.91 -12.66
CA ILE A 60 27.66 -11.89 -11.83
C ILE A 60 27.41 -10.44 -11.47
N VAL A 61 26.32 -9.91 -12.00
CA VAL A 61 25.89 -8.55 -11.76
C VAL A 61 24.76 -8.62 -10.74
N SER A 62 24.96 -8.00 -9.59
CA SER A 62 23.91 -7.84 -8.58
C SER A 62 23.59 -6.36 -8.43
N GLU A 63 22.46 -5.94 -8.98
CA GLU A 63 21.95 -4.58 -8.87
C GLU A 63 20.94 -4.53 -7.73
N THR A 64 21.22 -3.69 -6.73
CA THR A 64 20.16 -3.21 -5.84
C THR A 64 19.92 -1.74 -6.16
N PRO A 65 18.69 -1.22 -5.98
CA PRO A 65 18.40 0.18 -6.26
C PRO A 65 19.15 1.18 -5.36
N TRP A 66 19.81 0.72 -4.29
CA TRP A 66 20.37 1.58 -3.24
C TRP A 66 21.87 1.43 -3.04
N THR A 67 22.49 0.39 -3.61
CA THR A 67 23.94 0.13 -3.48
C THR A 67 24.61 0.22 -4.84
N ALA A 68 25.92 0.50 -4.83
CA ALA A 68 26.74 0.33 -6.02
C ALA A 68 26.54 -1.08 -6.60
N THR A 69 26.48 -1.19 -7.92
CA THR A 69 26.42 -2.46 -8.63
C THR A 69 27.64 -3.28 -8.24
N VAL A 70 27.42 -4.40 -7.56
CA VAL A 70 28.51 -5.34 -7.25
C VAL A 70 28.64 -6.26 -8.44
N GLU A 71 29.77 -6.16 -9.13
CA GLU A 71 30.12 -7.02 -10.26
C GLU A 71 31.27 -7.94 -9.84
N HIS A 72 31.01 -9.25 -9.88
CA HIS A 72 32.06 -10.25 -9.71
C HIS A 72 32.35 -10.89 -11.06
N SER A 73 33.55 -10.68 -11.59
CA SER A 73 33.98 -11.26 -12.87
C SER A 73 34.96 -12.42 -12.65
N PHE A 74 34.89 -13.43 -13.51
CA PHE A 74 35.83 -14.54 -13.53
C PHE A 74 35.95 -15.14 -14.94
N ASN A 75 37.09 -15.79 -15.22
CA ASN A 75 37.31 -16.42 -16.52
C ASN A 75 36.44 -17.68 -16.68
N VAL A 76 35.92 -17.90 -17.87
CA VAL A 76 35.14 -19.12 -18.21
C VAL A 76 35.95 -20.39 -17.93
N SER A 77 37.26 -20.36 -18.24
CA SER A 77 38.19 -21.46 -17.98
C SER A 77 38.47 -21.72 -16.50
N ALA A 78 38.11 -20.79 -15.60
CA ALA A 78 38.22 -21.00 -14.17
C ALA A 78 37.09 -21.87 -13.63
N VAL A 79 36.03 -22.13 -14.41
CA VAL A 79 34.95 -23.03 -13.99
C VAL A 79 35.38 -24.47 -14.24
N ARG A 80 35.46 -25.25 -13.16
CA ARG A 80 35.79 -26.68 -13.22
C ARG A 80 34.55 -27.53 -13.46
N GLU A 81 33.45 -27.19 -12.81
CA GLU A 81 32.23 -28.00 -12.82
C GLU A 81 30.99 -27.13 -12.64
N VAL A 82 29.94 -27.41 -13.42
CA VAL A 82 28.59 -26.91 -13.17
C VAL A 82 27.82 -28.00 -12.41
N ARG A 83 27.52 -27.72 -11.14
CA ARG A 83 26.89 -28.70 -10.24
C ARG A 83 25.44 -28.32 -9.94
N TRP A 84 24.58 -29.32 -10.02
CA TRP A 84 23.21 -29.25 -9.51
C TRP A 84 23.17 -29.70 -8.05
N ARG A 85 22.51 -28.94 -7.19
CA ARG A 85 22.26 -29.32 -5.80
C ARG A 85 20.76 -29.24 -5.53
N ASP A 86 20.14 -30.37 -5.23
CA ASP A 86 18.80 -30.39 -4.65
C ASP A 86 18.90 -29.92 -3.21
N THR A 87 18.09 -28.91 -2.87
CA THR A 87 18.01 -28.35 -1.53
C THR A 87 16.56 -28.36 -1.06
N THR A 88 16.37 -28.44 0.25
CA THR A 88 15.05 -28.35 0.85
C THR A 88 14.90 -26.95 1.44
N SER A 89 13.82 -26.26 1.06
CA SER A 89 13.47 -25.00 1.72
C SER A 89 13.12 -25.28 3.18
N PRO A 90 13.38 -24.35 4.13
CA PRO A 90 12.90 -24.45 5.51
C PRO A 90 11.38 -24.67 5.61
N LYS A 91 10.63 -24.29 4.56
CA LYS A 91 9.18 -24.48 4.43
C LYS A 91 8.78 -25.81 3.76
N GLY A 92 9.67 -26.80 3.67
CA GLY A 92 9.38 -28.16 3.14
C GLY A 92 9.33 -28.29 1.61
N GLY A 93 9.38 -27.19 0.85
CA GLY A 93 9.39 -27.24 -0.62
C GLY A 93 10.76 -27.64 -1.20
N LYS A 94 10.76 -28.47 -2.26
CA LYS A 94 11.98 -28.79 -3.04
C LYS A 94 12.48 -27.54 -3.77
N LYS A 95 13.75 -27.22 -3.60
CA LYS A 95 14.46 -26.13 -4.27
C LYS A 95 15.65 -26.69 -5.02
N GLY A 96 16.00 -26.03 -6.11
CA GLY A 96 17.21 -26.33 -6.86
C GLY A 96 18.22 -25.20 -6.75
N GLU A 97 19.49 -25.55 -6.61
CA GLU A 97 20.61 -24.64 -6.72
C GLU A 97 21.53 -25.07 -7.87
N THR A 98 21.87 -24.11 -8.72
CA THR A 98 22.97 -24.24 -9.70
C THR A 98 24.20 -23.57 -9.13
N VAL A 99 25.26 -24.37 -8.94
CA VAL A 99 26.51 -23.95 -8.35
C VAL A 99 27.63 -24.14 -9.36
N LEU A 100 28.41 -23.08 -9.59
CA LEU A 100 29.67 -23.17 -10.32
C LEU A 100 30.78 -23.46 -9.33
N VAL A 101 31.50 -24.56 -9.56
CA VAL A 101 32.70 -24.89 -8.80
C VAL A 101 33.89 -24.38 -9.60
N LEU A 102 34.60 -23.39 -9.05
CA LEU A 102 35.81 -22.86 -9.67
C LEU A 102 37.00 -23.82 -9.48
N ALA A 103 38.03 -23.70 -10.32
CA ALA A 103 39.28 -24.45 -10.21
C ALA A 103 40.00 -24.21 -8.88
N SER A 104 39.77 -23.04 -8.25
CA SER A 104 40.21 -22.72 -6.89
C SER A 104 39.48 -23.50 -5.79
N GLY A 105 38.43 -24.24 -6.13
CA GLY A 105 37.53 -24.89 -5.16
C GLY A 105 36.43 -23.97 -4.62
N HIS A 106 36.40 -22.70 -5.00
CA HIS A 106 35.36 -21.77 -4.58
C HIS A 106 34.02 -22.07 -5.27
N GLU A 107 32.94 -22.20 -4.50
CA GLU A 107 31.59 -22.45 -4.99
C GLU A 107 30.80 -21.15 -5.13
N ILE A 108 30.34 -20.86 -6.35
CA ILE A 108 29.51 -19.69 -6.65
C ILE A 108 28.09 -20.13 -6.99
N ARG A 109 27.10 -19.66 -6.23
CA ARG A 109 25.68 -19.93 -6.51
C ARG A 109 25.17 -18.95 -7.55
N VAL A 110 24.69 -19.47 -8.68
CA VAL A 110 24.31 -18.65 -9.84
C VAL A 110 22.80 -18.58 -10.02
N ALA A 111 22.11 -19.70 -9.80
CA ALA A 111 20.66 -19.76 -9.84
C ALA A 111 20.13 -20.53 -8.63
N THR A 112 19.13 -19.97 -7.95
CA THR A 112 18.45 -20.60 -6.83
C THR A 112 16.95 -20.36 -6.98
N GLY A 113 16.13 -21.40 -6.90
CA GLY A 113 14.70 -21.22 -7.11
C GLY A 113 13.87 -22.49 -6.96
N PRO A 114 12.58 -22.42 -7.34
CA PRO A 114 11.75 -23.60 -7.50
C PRO A 114 12.39 -24.59 -8.47
N GLN A 115 12.38 -25.88 -8.11
CA GLN A 115 13.08 -26.95 -8.82
C GLN A 115 12.98 -26.86 -10.36
N PRO A 116 11.79 -26.76 -11.01
CA PRO A 116 11.70 -26.74 -12.47
C PRO A 116 12.39 -25.54 -13.12
N ALA A 117 12.23 -24.33 -12.55
CA ALA A 117 12.87 -23.13 -13.09
C ALA A 117 14.39 -23.16 -12.92
N SER A 118 14.86 -23.56 -11.74
CA SER A 118 16.29 -23.72 -11.48
C SER A 118 16.92 -24.84 -12.32
N ARG A 119 16.17 -25.91 -12.62
CA ARG A 119 16.66 -27.03 -13.44
C ARG A 119 16.84 -26.62 -14.90
N ALA A 120 15.89 -25.86 -15.45
CA ALA A 120 16.03 -25.29 -16.79
C ALA A 120 17.23 -24.32 -16.88
N ALA A 121 17.45 -23.50 -15.84
CA ALA A 121 18.63 -22.63 -15.76
C ALA A 121 19.94 -23.44 -15.67
N PHE A 122 19.96 -24.51 -14.86
CA PHE A 122 21.09 -25.45 -14.78
C PHE A 122 21.42 -26.04 -16.15
N GLU A 123 20.41 -26.52 -16.89
CA GLU A 123 20.61 -27.13 -18.20
C GLU A 123 21.17 -26.13 -19.22
N ARG A 124 20.68 -24.89 -19.25
CA ARG A 124 21.24 -23.82 -20.09
C ARG A 124 22.69 -23.48 -19.72
N ILE A 125 22.96 -23.28 -18.43
CA ILE A 125 24.30 -22.95 -17.94
C ILE A 125 25.26 -24.10 -18.27
N LYS A 126 24.86 -25.34 -17.98
CA LYS A 126 25.65 -26.53 -18.27
C LYS A 126 25.91 -26.66 -19.77
N TYR A 127 24.89 -26.48 -20.60
CA TYR A 127 25.03 -26.52 -22.06
C TYR A 127 26.07 -25.51 -22.56
N PHE A 128 26.05 -24.27 -22.07
CA PHE A 128 27.06 -23.25 -22.41
C PHE A 128 28.48 -23.69 -22.05
N PHE A 129 28.69 -24.31 -20.88
CA PHE A 129 30.02 -24.78 -20.47
C PHE A 129 30.46 -26.06 -21.20
N ASP A 130 29.53 -26.93 -21.57
CA ASP A 130 29.81 -28.17 -22.31
C ASP A 130 30.03 -27.91 -23.82
N ASN A 131 29.47 -26.82 -24.37
CA ASN A 131 29.55 -26.50 -25.80
C ASN A 131 30.41 -25.24 -26.04
N PRO A 132 31.67 -25.38 -26.49
CA PRO A 132 32.57 -24.25 -26.70
C PRO A 132 32.14 -23.29 -27.83
N GLY A 133 31.16 -23.69 -28.66
CA GLY A 133 30.63 -22.90 -29.77
C GLY A 133 29.61 -21.81 -29.38
N GLU A 134 29.07 -21.82 -28.15
CA GLU A 134 28.20 -20.74 -27.71
C GLU A 134 29.00 -19.49 -27.31
N ALA A 135 28.66 -18.36 -27.93
CA ALA A 135 29.34 -17.08 -27.72
C ALA A 135 28.84 -16.33 -26.48
N THR A 136 27.56 -16.44 -26.12
CA THR A 136 26.98 -15.63 -25.03
C THR A 136 25.95 -16.41 -24.23
N LEU A 137 25.95 -16.21 -22.91
CA LEU A 137 24.92 -16.71 -22.00
C LEU A 137 24.43 -15.57 -21.12
N GLY A 138 23.11 -15.38 -21.06
CA GLY A 138 22.48 -14.40 -20.17
C GLY A 138 21.35 -15.04 -19.38
N GLU A 139 21.57 -15.31 -18.09
CA GLU A 139 20.55 -15.85 -17.20
C GLU A 139 20.16 -14.77 -16.17
N ARG A 140 18.88 -14.37 -16.17
CA ARG A 140 18.33 -13.43 -15.18
C ARG A 140 17.54 -14.20 -14.15
N VAL A 141 17.86 -14.01 -12.87
CA VAL A 141 17.06 -14.60 -11.79
C VAL A 141 15.82 -13.73 -11.61
N ALA A 142 14.67 -14.24 -12.04
CA ALA A 142 13.39 -13.58 -11.79
C ALA A 142 13.11 -13.53 -10.28
N PRO A 143 12.56 -12.42 -9.76
CA PRO A 143 12.10 -12.37 -8.37
C PRO A 143 11.02 -13.45 -8.15
N SER A 144 11.04 -14.08 -6.97
CA SER A 144 10.11 -15.17 -6.68
C SER A 144 8.65 -14.72 -6.77
N ALA A 145 7.74 -15.54 -7.33
CA ALA A 145 6.32 -15.20 -7.40
C ALA A 145 5.70 -14.90 -6.02
N TRP A 146 6.19 -15.58 -4.97
CA TRP A 146 5.80 -15.35 -3.57
C TRP A 146 6.08 -13.93 -3.10
N PHE A 147 7.11 -13.27 -3.64
CA PHE A 147 7.42 -11.89 -3.32
C PHE A 147 6.31 -10.95 -3.82
N TRP A 148 5.90 -11.09 -5.08
CA TRP A 148 4.81 -10.28 -5.65
C TRP A 148 3.48 -10.52 -4.94
N LEU A 149 3.21 -11.76 -4.54
CA LEU A 149 2.03 -12.08 -3.74
C LEU A 149 2.07 -11.39 -2.37
N GLY A 150 3.24 -11.32 -1.72
CA GLY A 150 3.43 -10.58 -0.46
C GLY A 150 3.17 -9.06 -0.63
N VAL A 151 3.71 -8.46 -1.69
CA VAL A 151 3.49 -7.03 -2.01
C VAL A 151 2.00 -6.76 -2.25
N LEU A 152 1.32 -7.61 -3.04
CA LEU A 152 -0.11 -7.48 -3.31
C LEU A 152 -0.95 -7.60 -2.04
N LEU A 153 -0.65 -8.57 -1.16
CA LEU A 153 -1.35 -8.73 0.11
C LEU A 153 -1.18 -7.52 1.03
N MET A 154 0.02 -6.97 1.15
CA MET A 154 0.24 -5.74 1.92
C MET A 154 -0.51 -4.54 1.34
N LEU A 155 -0.53 -4.40 0.01
CA LEU A 155 -1.22 -3.30 -0.65
C LEU A 155 -2.75 -3.42 -0.46
N ALA A 156 -3.31 -4.63 -0.61
CA ALA A 156 -4.71 -4.90 -0.34
C ALA A 156 -5.08 -4.61 1.13
N ALA A 157 -4.28 -5.05 2.09
CA ALA A 157 -4.49 -4.76 3.51
C ALA A 157 -4.44 -3.25 3.80
N GLY A 158 -3.48 -2.53 3.23
CA GLY A 158 -3.39 -1.07 3.32
C GLY A 158 -4.62 -0.37 2.76
N LEU A 159 -5.10 -0.79 1.58
CA LEU A 159 -6.32 -0.26 0.96
C LEU A 159 -7.56 -0.53 1.80
N VAL A 160 -7.70 -1.72 2.40
CA VAL A 160 -8.81 -2.05 3.30
C VAL A 160 -8.80 -1.12 4.51
N LEU A 161 -7.65 -0.91 5.16
CA LEU A 161 -7.52 -0.01 6.31
C LEU A 161 -7.87 1.44 5.96
N LEU A 162 -7.38 1.93 4.81
CA LEU A 162 -7.70 3.27 4.30
C LEU A 162 -9.19 3.41 3.96
N SER A 163 -9.80 2.38 3.37
CA SER A 163 -11.24 2.33 3.08
C SER A 163 -12.08 2.35 4.35
N MET A 164 -11.71 1.57 5.37
CA MET A 164 -12.37 1.60 6.68
C MET A 164 -12.25 2.97 7.34
N PHE A 165 -11.09 3.62 7.23
CA PHE A 165 -10.92 4.99 7.72
C PHE A 165 -11.81 5.97 6.96
N ALA A 166 -11.84 5.92 5.63
CA ALA A 166 -12.65 6.81 4.79
C ALA A 166 -14.15 6.63 5.06
N ARG A 167 -14.60 5.40 5.37
CA ARG A 167 -15.99 5.09 5.70
C ARG A 167 -16.38 5.44 7.14
N ALA A 168 -15.42 5.70 8.03
CA ALA A 168 -15.71 6.05 9.41
C ALA A 168 -16.49 7.37 9.46
N VAL A 169 -17.67 7.35 10.08
CA VAL A 169 -18.47 8.56 10.30
C VAL A 169 -17.86 9.32 11.47
N THR A 170 -17.59 10.60 11.27
CA THR A 170 -16.98 11.47 12.29
C THR A 170 -17.98 12.38 12.97
N ALA A 171 -19.10 12.68 12.32
CA ALA A 171 -20.20 13.42 12.94
C ALA A 171 -21.49 13.23 12.13
N PHE A 172 -22.63 13.45 12.76
CA PHE A 172 -23.93 13.54 12.10
C PHE A 172 -24.46 14.96 12.26
N ARG A 173 -25.04 15.49 11.17
CA ARG A 173 -25.87 16.69 11.19
C ARG A 173 -27.32 16.25 11.04
N ILE A 174 -28.16 16.64 11.97
CA ILE A 174 -29.58 16.30 11.98
C ILE A 174 -30.35 17.62 11.84
N GLU A 175 -31.11 17.76 10.77
CA GLU A 175 -31.95 18.92 10.48
C GLU A 175 -33.41 18.51 10.70
N LEU A 176 -34.18 19.32 11.43
CA LEU A 176 -35.62 19.18 11.59
C LEU A 176 -36.34 20.18 10.69
N ASP A 177 -37.43 19.71 10.08
CA ASP A 177 -38.33 20.54 9.25
C ASP A 177 -39.25 21.40 10.12
N ASP A 178 -39.69 22.54 9.57
CA ASP A 178 -40.52 23.54 10.29
C ASP A 178 -41.84 22.96 10.79
N SER A 179 -42.35 21.93 10.12
CA SER A 179 -43.57 21.23 10.54
C SER A 179 -43.34 20.20 11.66
N GLY A 180 -42.09 19.98 12.08
CA GLY A 180 -41.69 18.90 12.99
C GLY A 180 -41.92 17.48 12.46
N GLY A 181 -42.37 17.34 11.20
CA GLY A 181 -42.83 16.08 10.63
C GLY A 181 -41.79 15.34 9.80
N ARG A 182 -40.68 16.00 9.44
CA ARG A 182 -39.59 15.40 8.67
C ARG A 182 -38.26 15.68 9.35
N LEU A 183 -37.37 14.70 9.30
CA LEU A 183 -36.02 14.77 9.82
C LEU A 183 -35.04 14.41 8.71
N ARG A 184 -34.00 15.23 8.54
CA ARG A 184 -32.94 14.98 7.57
C ARG A 184 -31.63 14.72 8.29
N ILE A 185 -31.02 13.59 7.99
CA ILE A 185 -29.73 13.17 8.55
C ILE A 185 -28.68 13.28 7.46
N GLN A 186 -27.56 13.89 7.81
CA GLN A 186 -26.38 13.93 6.98
C GLN A 186 -25.17 13.47 7.79
N ALA A 187 -24.68 12.26 7.48
CA ALA A 187 -23.41 11.79 8.01
C ALA A 187 -22.26 12.62 7.41
N SER A 188 -21.22 12.85 8.19
CA SER A 188 -19.97 13.47 7.73
C SER A 188 -18.81 12.52 7.96
N HIS A 189 -17.96 12.39 6.96
CA HIS A 189 -16.78 11.54 6.96
C HIS A 189 -15.55 12.44 6.89
N HIS A 190 -14.89 12.67 8.02
CA HIS A 190 -13.70 13.53 8.13
C HIS A 190 -13.90 14.95 7.57
N GLY A 191 -15.08 15.52 7.78
CA GLY A 191 -15.46 16.85 7.29
C GLY A 191 -16.06 16.86 5.88
N VAL A 192 -16.11 15.72 5.18
CA VAL A 192 -16.84 15.59 3.91
C VAL A 192 -18.27 15.17 4.20
N HIS A 193 -19.24 15.95 3.72
CA HIS A 193 -20.65 15.65 3.89
C HIS A 193 -21.09 14.50 2.98
N GLY A 194 -21.68 13.47 3.58
CA GLY A 194 -22.23 12.31 2.88
C GLY A 194 -23.63 12.57 2.32
N ARG A 195 -24.25 11.48 1.84
CA ARG A 195 -25.61 11.49 1.31
C ARG A 195 -26.61 11.86 2.40
N ARG A 196 -27.53 12.78 2.07
CA ARG A 196 -28.65 13.14 2.93
C ARG A 196 -29.69 12.03 2.92
N ARG A 197 -30.17 11.64 4.09
CA ARG A 197 -31.29 10.71 4.28
C ARG A 197 -32.43 11.47 4.93
N GLN A 198 -33.60 11.46 4.32
CA GLN A 198 -34.82 12.02 4.92
C GLN A 198 -35.62 10.90 5.56
N LEU A 199 -36.19 11.17 6.72
CA LEU A 199 -37.07 10.30 7.48
C LEU A 199 -38.33 11.08 7.81
N ASP A 200 -39.48 10.47 7.53
CA ASP A 200 -40.75 10.95 8.07
C ASP A 200 -40.81 10.56 9.55
N VAL A 201 -41.02 11.56 10.42
CA VAL A 201 -41.12 11.38 11.88
C VAL A 201 -42.57 11.51 12.37
N ARG A 202 -43.55 11.60 11.47
CA ARG A 202 -44.96 11.55 11.83
C ARG A 202 -45.29 10.22 12.52
N GLY A 203 -45.91 10.29 13.69
CA GLY A 203 -46.24 9.12 14.49
C GLY A 203 -45.05 8.51 15.23
N LEU A 204 -43.92 9.22 15.32
CA LEU A 204 -42.87 8.93 16.28
C LEU A 204 -43.44 9.04 17.70
N ARG A 205 -43.25 7.99 18.51
CA ARG A 205 -43.75 7.93 19.89
C ARG A 205 -42.65 8.12 20.90
N GLU A 206 -41.49 7.55 20.62
CA GLU A 206 -40.40 7.44 21.59
C GLU A 206 -39.06 7.40 20.88
N ILE A 207 -38.04 7.92 21.55
CA ILE A 207 -36.64 7.81 21.14
C ILE A 207 -35.93 7.03 22.24
N PHE A 208 -35.25 5.96 21.86
CA PHE A 208 -34.53 5.13 22.81
C PHE A 208 -33.08 4.93 22.37
N VAL A 209 -32.22 4.74 23.37
CA VAL A 209 -30.81 4.45 23.16
C VAL A 209 -30.63 2.96 23.35
N GLU A 210 -30.19 2.29 22.29
CA GLU A 210 -29.78 0.90 22.39
C GLU A 210 -28.28 0.87 22.67
N THR A 211 -27.90 0.28 23.78
CA THR A 211 -26.50 0.09 24.17
C THR A 211 -26.02 -1.30 23.80
N SER A 212 -24.74 -1.41 23.48
CA SER A 212 -24.05 -2.67 23.24
C SER A 212 -22.61 -2.52 23.70
N SER A 213 -21.87 -3.62 23.77
CA SER A 213 -20.44 -3.58 24.01
C SER A 213 -19.73 -4.42 22.96
N PHE A 214 -18.54 -3.99 22.56
CA PHE A 214 -17.69 -4.80 21.70
C PHE A 214 -16.29 -4.91 22.28
N ILE A 215 -15.68 -6.08 22.09
CA ILE A 215 -14.26 -6.30 22.36
C ILE A 215 -13.57 -6.27 21.01
N PRO A 216 -12.61 -5.36 20.76
CA PRO A 216 -11.84 -5.37 19.53
C PRO A 216 -11.15 -6.72 19.35
N TRP A 217 -11.14 -7.26 18.14
CA TRP A 217 -10.53 -8.58 17.85
C TRP A 217 -9.04 -8.69 18.23
N HIS A 218 -8.34 -7.55 18.35
CA HIS A 218 -6.93 -7.47 18.73
C HIS A 218 -6.73 -7.25 20.24
N ALA A 219 -7.81 -7.00 20.99
CA ALA A 219 -7.76 -6.87 22.43
C ALA A 219 -7.63 -8.26 23.08
N LYS A 220 -7.00 -8.33 24.25
CA LYS A 220 -6.90 -9.59 25.00
C LYS A 220 -8.31 -10.00 25.46
N SER A 221 -8.53 -11.30 25.67
CA SER A 221 -9.81 -11.79 26.22
C SER A 221 -10.16 -11.19 27.59
N SER A 222 -9.17 -10.67 28.31
CA SER A 222 -9.32 -9.96 29.59
C SER A 222 -9.52 -8.45 29.46
N SER A 223 -9.58 -7.89 28.25
CA SER A 223 -9.78 -6.45 28.05
C SER A 223 -11.22 -6.05 28.35
N THR A 224 -11.39 -4.88 28.96
CA THR A 224 -12.71 -4.29 29.22
C THR A 224 -13.44 -4.03 27.90
N PRO A 225 -14.68 -4.52 27.73
CA PRO A 225 -15.49 -4.22 26.55
C PRO A 225 -15.70 -2.72 26.39
N ILE A 226 -15.59 -2.22 25.15
CA ILE A 226 -15.84 -0.82 24.85
C ILE A 226 -17.35 -0.62 24.76
N PRO A 227 -17.95 0.26 25.59
CA PRO A 227 -19.38 0.53 25.52
C PRO A 227 -19.69 1.33 24.26
N THR A 228 -20.81 0.98 23.62
CA THR A 228 -21.27 1.60 22.39
C THR A 228 -22.77 1.82 22.44
N ALA A 229 -23.27 2.81 21.71
CA ALA A 229 -24.70 3.10 21.66
C ALA A 229 -25.16 3.50 20.27
N ARG A 230 -26.43 3.25 19.96
CA ARG A 230 -27.11 3.81 18.79
C ARG A 230 -28.45 4.39 19.18
N LEU A 231 -28.87 5.43 18.47
CA LEU A 231 -30.16 6.07 18.70
C LEU A 231 -31.22 5.46 17.77
N LEU A 232 -32.30 4.95 18.35
CA LEU A 232 -33.41 4.34 17.64
C LEU A 232 -34.69 5.18 17.79
N LEU A 233 -35.38 5.36 16.68
CA LEU A 233 -36.68 6.02 16.59
C LEU A 233 -37.79 4.95 16.63
N LYS A 234 -38.71 5.05 17.59
CA LYS A 234 -39.81 4.09 17.76
C LYS A 234 -41.14 4.72 17.33
N PHE A 235 -41.73 4.13 16.31
CA PHE A 235 -43.00 4.56 15.72
C PHE A 235 -44.17 3.73 16.26
N ALA A 236 -45.39 4.16 15.95
CA ALA A 236 -46.58 3.34 16.16
C ALA A 236 -46.44 1.94 15.51
N GLY A 237 -47.04 0.92 16.12
CA GLY A 237 -46.96 -0.46 15.63
C GLY A 237 -45.62 -1.17 15.89
N ASN A 238 -44.84 -0.71 16.88
CA ASN A 238 -43.55 -1.29 17.29
C ASN A 238 -42.46 -1.27 16.20
N ARG A 239 -42.60 -0.42 15.18
CA ARG A 239 -41.58 -0.22 14.16
C ARG A 239 -40.45 0.63 14.72
N THR A 240 -39.23 0.10 14.69
CA THR A 240 -38.02 0.81 15.12
C THR A 240 -37.14 1.13 13.93
N VAL A 241 -36.62 2.36 13.87
CA VAL A 241 -35.74 2.82 12.79
C VAL A 241 -34.47 3.41 13.38
N PRO A 242 -33.28 2.91 13.00
CA PRO A 242 -32.04 3.49 13.48
C PRO A 242 -31.78 4.86 12.87
N LEU A 243 -31.55 5.86 13.73
CA LEU A 243 -31.10 7.19 13.33
C LEU A 243 -29.63 7.11 12.84
N THR A 244 -28.81 6.35 13.57
CA THR A 244 -27.42 6.04 13.20
C THR A 244 -27.32 4.58 12.75
N PRO A 245 -26.68 4.29 11.60
CA PRO A 245 -26.69 2.94 11.02
C PRO A 245 -25.94 1.88 11.84
N GLY A 246 -25.09 2.30 12.78
CA GLY A 246 -24.33 1.41 13.65
C GLY A 246 -24.20 1.96 15.07
N PHE A 247 -23.65 1.12 15.95
CA PHE A 247 -23.27 1.49 17.31
C PHE A 247 -22.01 2.37 17.30
N LEU A 248 -21.99 3.37 18.16
CA LEU A 248 -20.97 4.41 18.22
C LEU A 248 -20.26 4.39 19.58
N GLU A 249 -18.95 4.63 19.56
CA GLU A 249 -18.03 4.64 20.72
C GLU A 249 -18.18 5.93 21.57
N ASN A 250 -19.40 6.39 21.82
CA ASN A 250 -19.70 7.48 22.74
C ASN A 250 -21.16 7.40 23.24
N PRO A 251 -21.43 6.53 24.23
CA PRO A 251 -22.79 6.31 24.72
C PRO A 251 -23.39 7.56 25.38
N ALA A 252 -22.59 8.33 26.14
CA ALA A 252 -23.03 9.58 26.78
C ALA A 252 -23.54 10.61 25.75
N ALA A 253 -22.76 10.89 24.71
CA ALA A 253 -23.21 11.82 23.66
C ALA A 253 -24.46 11.31 22.91
N THR A 254 -24.70 10.00 22.89
CA THR A 254 -25.90 9.41 22.29
C THR A 254 -27.13 9.66 23.17
N VAL A 255 -26.97 9.61 24.49
CA VAL A 255 -28.00 9.97 25.47
C VAL A 255 -28.30 11.47 25.42
N ASP A 256 -27.26 12.32 25.35
CA ASP A 256 -27.45 13.77 25.19
C ASP A 256 -28.23 14.10 23.92
N LEU A 257 -27.89 13.43 22.80
CA LEU A 257 -28.63 13.56 21.55
C LEU A 257 -30.08 13.07 21.67
N LYS A 258 -30.35 11.98 22.41
CA LYS A 258 -31.72 11.51 22.69
C LYS A 258 -32.54 12.60 23.35
N ASN A 259 -31.98 13.23 24.38
CA ASN A 259 -32.63 14.26 25.17
C ASN A 259 -32.88 15.51 24.34
N GLU A 260 -31.85 16.00 23.63
CA GLU A 260 -31.96 17.19 22.80
C GLU A 260 -32.92 16.99 21.62
N LEU A 261 -32.86 15.84 20.94
CA LEU A 261 -33.74 15.51 19.83
C LEU A 261 -35.19 15.32 20.30
N GLY A 262 -35.42 14.64 21.41
CA GLY A 262 -36.77 14.46 21.94
C GLY A 262 -37.37 15.77 22.45
N SER A 263 -36.56 16.68 23.00
CA SER A 263 -36.99 18.03 23.35
C SER A 263 -37.37 18.83 22.09
N ALA A 264 -36.52 18.77 21.06
CA ALA A 264 -36.79 19.42 19.78
C ALA A 264 -38.06 18.90 19.07
N LEU A 265 -38.43 17.64 19.32
CA LEU A 265 -39.64 17.00 18.77
C LEU A 265 -40.86 17.11 19.68
N GLY A 266 -40.75 17.77 20.84
CA GLY A 266 -41.86 17.91 21.80
C GLY A 266 -42.28 16.59 22.46
N LEU A 267 -41.40 15.58 22.46
CA LEU A 267 -41.67 14.27 23.06
C LEU A 267 -41.52 14.29 24.58
N TRP A 268 -40.65 15.17 25.09
CA TRP A 268 -40.53 15.42 26.52
C TRP A 268 -41.44 16.58 26.87
N HIS A 269 -42.58 16.32 27.51
CA HIS A 269 -43.28 17.36 28.24
C HIS A 269 -42.43 17.66 29.47
N GLU A 270 -41.89 18.88 29.58
CA GLU A 270 -41.52 19.37 30.91
C GLU A 270 -42.78 19.23 31.76
N PRO A 271 -42.74 18.49 32.89
CA PRO A 271 -43.86 18.52 33.80
C PRO A 271 -44.04 19.99 34.16
N GLU A 272 -45.19 20.53 33.79
CA GLU A 272 -45.60 21.88 34.16
C GLU A 272 -45.52 21.91 35.68
N VAL A 273 -44.45 22.50 36.21
CA VAL A 273 -44.26 22.64 37.66
C VAL A 273 -45.38 23.58 38.09
N GLN A 274 -46.52 22.98 38.45
CA GLN A 274 -47.54 23.69 39.18
C GLN A 274 -46.85 24.16 40.45
N THR A 275 -46.54 25.46 40.49
CA THR A 275 -46.20 26.23 41.67
C THR A 275 -47.47 26.35 42.52
N GLY A 276 -48.02 25.19 42.89
CA GLY A 276 -49.04 25.06 43.90
C GLY A 276 -48.32 24.94 45.22
N GLU A 277 -48.43 25.97 46.03
CA GLU A 277 -48.08 26.01 47.46
C GLU A 277 -48.67 24.76 48.16
N SER A 278 -47.88 23.69 48.27
CA SER A 278 -48.28 22.45 48.92
C SER A 278 -47.84 22.49 50.38
N THR A 279 -48.67 23.10 51.21
CA THR A 279 -48.79 22.71 52.61
C THR A 279 -49.43 21.33 52.68
N ARG A 280 -48.63 20.24 52.69
CA ARG A 280 -49.04 19.01 53.39
C ARG A 280 -47.89 18.05 53.71
N ALA A 281 -48.08 17.48 54.90
CA ALA A 281 -47.33 16.52 55.69
C ALA A 281 -46.55 15.42 54.93
N ALA A 282 -45.41 15.09 55.54
CA ALA A 282 -44.62 13.91 55.30
C ALA A 282 -45.40 12.64 55.66
N ASP A 283 -45.80 11.88 54.65
CA ASP A 283 -45.99 10.44 54.76
C ASP A 283 -45.05 9.80 53.73
N ASP A 284 -44.02 9.14 54.24
CA ASP A 284 -42.97 8.45 53.49
C ASP A 284 -43.52 7.17 52.85
N GLU A 285 -43.83 7.20 51.55
CA GLU A 285 -43.72 6.01 50.71
C GLU A 285 -42.37 6.03 49.98
N PRO A 286 -41.59 4.93 50.01
CA PRO A 286 -40.33 4.87 49.27
C PRO A 286 -40.62 4.95 47.77
N MET A 287 -40.18 6.04 47.13
CA MET A 287 -40.16 6.16 45.67
C MET A 287 -39.50 4.92 45.08
N LEU A 288 -40.22 4.25 44.19
CA LEU A 288 -39.71 3.17 43.35
C LEU A 288 -38.47 3.70 42.63
N GLN A 289 -37.29 3.22 43.03
CA GLN A 289 -36.02 3.57 42.42
C GLN A 289 -36.10 3.23 40.93
N ASP A 290 -36.02 4.24 40.08
CA ASP A 290 -36.05 4.06 38.63
C ASP A 290 -34.84 3.18 38.25
N PRO A 291 -35.05 1.94 37.77
CA PRO A 291 -33.97 0.99 37.49
C PRO A 291 -32.96 1.49 36.43
N TYR A 292 -33.26 2.61 35.76
CA TYR A 292 -32.37 3.25 34.80
C TYR A 292 -31.35 4.23 35.42
N THR A 293 -31.52 4.66 36.67
CA THR A 293 -30.60 5.61 37.34
C THR A 293 -29.18 5.05 37.53
N ASP A 294 -29.05 3.75 37.81
CA ASP A 294 -27.76 3.08 37.95
C ASP A 294 -27.03 2.93 36.59
N VAL A 295 -27.79 2.81 35.50
CA VAL A 295 -27.24 2.73 34.14
C VAL A 295 -26.68 4.09 33.71
N ASP A 296 -27.39 5.17 34.01
CA ASP A 296 -26.94 6.54 33.73
C ASP A 296 -25.68 6.90 34.55
N ALA A 297 -25.60 6.45 35.80
CA ALA A 297 -24.42 6.65 36.65
C ALA A 297 -23.19 5.86 36.14
N GLN A 298 -23.38 4.60 35.70
CA GLN A 298 -22.30 3.81 35.10
C GLN A 298 -21.84 4.37 33.73
N LEU A 299 -22.76 4.89 32.92
CA LEU A 299 -22.42 5.58 31.68
C LEU A 299 -21.65 6.88 31.94
N ALA A 300 -22.04 7.66 32.95
CA ALA A 300 -21.35 8.88 33.34
C ALA A 300 -19.91 8.59 33.82
N ALA A 301 -19.71 7.53 34.61
CA ALA A 301 -18.39 7.10 35.06
C ALA A 301 -17.51 6.59 33.90
N ALA A 302 -18.07 5.85 32.94
CA ALA A 302 -17.35 5.37 31.75
C ALA A 302 -17.05 6.47 30.71
N SER A 303 -17.67 7.64 30.84
CA SER A 303 -17.55 8.75 29.88
C SER A 303 -16.40 9.71 30.16
N GLN A 304 -15.63 9.54 31.25
CA GLN A 304 -14.49 10.42 31.51
C GLN A 304 -13.44 10.25 30.41
N PRO A 305 -13.22 11.29 29.58
CA PRO A 305 -12.32 11.17 28.44
C PRO A 305 -10.88 11.09 28.96
N GLU A 306 -10.21 9.96 28.77
CA GLU A 306 -8.76 9.91 28.89
C GLU A 306 -8.17 10.98 27.96
N ARG A 307 -7.54 12.00 28.56
CA ARG A 307 -6.97 13.17 27.90
C ARG A 307 -5.73 12.81 27.08
N PHE A 308 -5.88 12.08 25.97
CA PHE A 308 -4.83 12.00 24.94
C PHE A 308 -5.05 13.08 23.88
N SER A 309 -4.67 14.32 24.24
CA SER A 309 -4.65 15.48 23.35
C SER A 309 -3.48 15.38 22.34
N TRP A 310 -3.68 14.68 21.23
CA TRP A 310 -2.83 14.83 20.04
C TRP A 310 -3.36 16.00 19.19
N LYS A 311 -3.00 17.23 19.57
CA LYS A 311 -3.13 18.43 18.71
C LYS A 311 -2.11 18.37 17.56
N VAL A 312 -2.14 17.32 16.73
CA VAL A 312 -1.36 17.29 15.49
C VAL A 312 -2.32 17.55 14.33
N HIS A 313 -2.11 18.69 13.66
CA HIS A 313 -2.96 19.24 12.62
C HIS A 313 -3.22 18.24 11.49
N GLY A 314 -4.42 17.64 11.46
CA GLY A 314 -4.83 16.63 10.46
C GLY A 314 -4.66 17.07 9.00
N ARG A 315 -4.62 18.38 8.72
CA ARG A 315 -4.35 18.94 7.38
C ARG A 315 -2.91 18.66 6.92
N ARG A 316 -1.92 18.64 7.83
CA ARG A 316 -0.53 18.32 7.51
C ARG A 316 -0.33 16.83 7.25
N MET A 317 -1.03 15.97 8.01
CA MET A 317 -1.02 14.51 7.79
C MET A 317 -1.66 14.11 6.46
N LEU A 318 -2.77 14.74 6.07
CA LEU A 318 -3.40 14.52 4.76
C LEU A 318 -2.52 14.96 3.59
N LEU A 319 -1.85 16.12 3.71
CA LEU A 319 -0.88 16.58 2.70
C LEU A 319 0.32 15.64 2.57
N LEU A 320 0.88 15.18 3.70
CA LEU A 320 2.01 14.26 3.69
C LEU A 320 1.63 12.91 3.06
N GLY A 321 0.45 12.37 3.42
CA GLY A 321 -0.07 11.13 2.84
C GLY A 321 -0.33 11.25 1.34
N GLY A 322 -0.89 12.37 0.88
CA GLY A 322 -1.13 12.64 -0.55
C GLY A 322 0.18 12.72 -1.35
N VAL A 323 1.17 13.47 -0.85
CA VAL A 323 2.48 13.61 -1.51
C VAL A 323 3.19 12.26 -1.61
N LEU A 324 3.15 11.46 -0.54
CA LEU A 324 3.77 10.13 -0.54
C LEU A 324 3.06 9.15 -1.49
N LEU A 325 1.74 9.23 -1.61
CA LEU A 325 0.97 8.36 -2.51
C LEU A 325 1.24 8.71 -3.99
N VAL A 326 1.23 10.00 -4.34
CA VAL A 326 1.60 10.46 -5.69
C VAL A 326 3.05 10.12 -6.01
N GLY A 327 3.97 10.32 -5.07
CA GLY A 327 5.38 9.93 -5.23
C GLY A 327 5.55 8.43 -5.47
N SER A 328 4.83 7.58 -4.72
CA SER A 328 4.87 6.12 -4.89
C SER A 328 4.32 5.68 -6.25
N LEU A 329 3.23 6.31 -6.72
CA LEU A 329 2.56 5.96 -7.97
C LEU A 329 3.36 6.43 -9.19
N ALA A 330 3.89 7.65 -9.14
CA ALA A 330 4.83 8.17 -10.14
C ALA A 330 6.09 7.31 -10.20
N PHE A 331 6.61 6.86 -9.07
CA PHE A 331 7.78 5.99 -9.04
C PHE A 331 7.49 4.58 -9.58
N LEU A 332 6.30 4.00 -9.38
CA LEU A 332 5.92 2.74 -10.03
C LEU A 332 5.82 2.87 -11.55
N LEU A 333 5.28 3.99 -12.05
CA LEU A 333 5.25 4.30 -13.48
C LEU A 333 6.66 4.52 -14.05
N VAL A 334 7.51 5.24 -13.33
CA VAL A 334 8.89 5.50 -13.74
C VAL A 334 9.74 4.23 -13.62
N SER A 335 9.57 3.42 -12.59
CA SER A 335 10.32 2.17 -12.42
C SER A 335 9.93 1.19 -13.52
N THR A 336 8.64 1.02 -13.83
CA THR A 336 8.21 0.18 -14.97
C THR A 336 8.80 0.68 -16.30
N TYR A 337 8.86 2.00 -16.51
CA TYR A 337 9.49 2.61 -17.69
C TYR A 337 11.02 2.44 -17.73
N LEU A 338 11.69 2.52 -16.58
CA LEU A 338 13.14 2.28 -16.44
C LEU A 338 13.50 0.79 -16.48
N THR A 339 12.56 -0.08 -16.11
CA THR A 339 12.66 -1.53 -16.26
C THR A 339 12.23 -2.00 -17.65
N GLY A 340 11.72 -1.11 -18.50
CA GLY A 340 11.48 -1.36 -19.91
C GLY A 340 12.75 -1.95 -20.50
N GLU A 341 12.59 -3.11 -21.10
CA GLU A 341 13.68 -3.97 -21.52
C GLU A 341 14.70 -3.15 -22.34
N THR A 342 15.90 -3.00 -21.78
CA THR A 342 17.01 -2.29 -22.43
C THR A 342 17.90 -3.34 -23.07
N GLY A 343 18.12 -3.23 -24.38
CA GLY A 343 19.26 -3.88 -25.01
C GLY A 343 20.57 -3.34 -24.44
N ARG A 344 21.67 -4.03 -24.68
CA ARG A 344 22.99 -3.62 -24.18
C ARG A 344 23.95 -3.46 -25.36
N LEU A 345 24.61 -2.32 -25.47
CA LEU A 345 25.66 -2.13 -26.49
C LEU A 345 27.02 -2.30 -25.81
N THR A 346 27.79 -3.29 -26.27
CA THR A 346 29.17 -3.50 -25.87
C THR A 346 30.08 -3.16 -27.03
N VAL A 347 30.92 -2.14 -26.84
CA VAL A 347 31.83 -1.62 -27.85
C VAL A 347 33.26 -2.00 -27.50
N ARG A 348 33.98 -2.59 -28.47
CA ARG A 348 35.43 -2.84 -28.39
C ARG A 348 36.14 -1.99 -29.42
N CYS A 349 37.16 -1.26 -29.00
CA CYS A 349 37.76 -0.20 -29.79
C CYS A 349 39.09 -0.68 -30.38
N GLU A 350 39.10 -1.15 -31.63
CA GLU A 350 40.35 -1.41 -32.35
C GLU A 350 40.91 -0.11 -32.92
N HIS A 351 40.02 0.74 -33.42
CA HIS A 351 40.32 2.11 -33.81
C HIS A 351 39.66 3.09 -32.85
N ARG A 352 40.10 4.34 -32.92
CA ARG A 352 39.50 5.44 -32.17
C ARG A 352 38.04 5.59 -32.61
N CYS A 353 37.10 5.54 -31.69
CA CYS A 353 35.69 5.69 -31.99
C CYS A 353 34.98 6.56 -30.97
N ARG A 354 33.92 7.22 -31.41
CA ARG A 354 33.17 8.20 -30.66
C ARG A 354 31.69 7.82 -30.67
N PHE A 355 31.09 7.89 -29.49
CA PHE A 355 29.66 7.69 -29.29
C PHE A 355 29.12 8.88 -28.48
N GLY A 356 28.45 9.81 -29.16
CA GLY A 356 28.02 11.07 -28.57
C GLY A 356 29.20 11.93 -28.10
N ALA A 357 29.32 12.14 -26.79
CA ALA A 357 30.43 12.88 -26.18
C ALA A 357 31.57 11.97 -25.66
N THR A 358 31.37 10.65 -25.69
CA THR A 358 32.34 9.70 -25.15
C THR A 358 33.25 9.20 -26.26
N GLU A 359 34.55 9.28 -26.03
CA GLU A 359 35.57 8.81 -26.96
C GLU A 359 36.28 7.59 -26.38
N CYS A 360 36.41 6.55 -27.21
CA CYS A 360 37.08 5.31 -26.89
C CYS A 360 38.35 5.18 -27.73
N LEU A 361 39.48 5.02 -27.04
CA LEU A 361 40.79 4.88 -27.66
C LEU A 361 41.06 3.41 -28.04
N PRO A 362 41.96 3.16 -29.02
CA PRO A 362 42.40 1.81 -29.38
C PRO A 362 42.82 0.97 -28.17
N GLY A 363 42.37 -0.28 -28.12
CA GLY A 363 42.56 -1.20 -26.99
C GLY A 363 41.54 -1.04 -25.86
N GLY A 364 40.73 0.03 -25.88
CA GLY A 364 39.66 0.26 -24.93
C GLY A 364 38.38 -0.53 -25.24
N GLY A 365 37.43 -0.45 -24.32
CA GLY A 365 36.08 -0.93 -24.52
C GLY A 365 35.14 -0.38 -23.47
N TRP A 366 33.86 -0.32 -23.79
CA TRP A 366 32.82 0.10 -22.86
C TRP A 366 31.54 -0.70 -23.13
N SER A 367 30.66 -0.74 -22.13
CA SER A 367 29.39 -1.47 -22.23
C SER A 367 28.33 -0.66 -21.49
N SER A 368 27.25 -0.30 -22.18
CA SER A 368 26.18 0.53 -21.62
C SER A 368 24.80 -0.05 -21.94
N PRO A 369 23.85 -0.05 -20.98
CA PRO A 369 22.45 -0.33 -21.27
C PRO A 369 21.86 0.79 -22.14
N MET A 370 21.16 0.41 -23.20
CA MET A 370 20.59 1.31 -24.21
C MET A 370 19.15 0.91 -24.49
N LYS A 371 18.30 1.87 -24.88
CA LYS A 371 16.95 1.53 -25.34
C LYS A 371 17.06 0.75 -26.66
N PRO A 372 16.11 -0.11 -27.01
CA PRO A 372 16.08 -0.71 -28.33
C PRO A 372 15.98 0.39 -29.41
N GLY A 373 16.79 0.29 -30.46
CA GLY A 373 16.85 1.29 -31.53
C GLY A 373 18.16 1.29 -32.31
N ALA A 374 18.21 2.10 -33.36
CA ALA A 374 19.39 2.29 -34.18
C ALA A 374 20.22 3.47 -33.66
N TYR A 375 21.50 3.23 -33.40
CA TYR A 375 22.45 4.19 -32.86
C TYR A 375 23.59 4.43 -33.82
N THR A 376 24.07 5.68 -33.92
CA THR A 376 25.23 6.00 -34.76
C THR A 376 26.50 6.03 -33.93
N ILE A 377 27.51 5.28 -34.36
CA ILE A 377 28.87 5.30 -33.80
C ILE A 377 29.80 5.86 -34.86
N GLU A 378 30.63 6.84 -34.48
CA GLU A 378 31.63 7.44 -35.36
C GLU A 378 32.96 6.71 -35.17
N VAL A 379 33.53 6.19 -36.25
CA VAL A 379 34.81 5.46 -36.23
C VAL A 379 35.83 6.23 -37.05
N TRP A 380 37.00 6.48 -36.47
CA TRP A 380 38.09 7.19 -37.14
C TRP A 380 38.64 6.36 -38.30
N ASN A 381 38.71 6.95 -39.50
CA ASN A 381 39.34 6.32 -40.66
C ASN A 381 40.81 6.81 -40.77
N PRO A 382 41.81 5.94 -40.52
CA PRO A 382 43.21 6.35 -40.60
C PRO A 382 43.68 6.62 -42.04
N GLU A 383 42.99 6.13 -43.06
CA GLU A 383 43.36 6.30 -44.47
C GLU A 383 43.01 7.69 -45.00
N VAL A 384 42.04 8.37 -44.39
CA VAL A 384 41.60 9.71 -44.77
C VAL A 384 41.74 10.64 -43.56
N PRO A 385 42.81 11.46 -43.49
CA PRO A 385 43.06 12.33 -42.35
C PRO A 385 41.86 13.23 -42.03
N GLY A 386 41.43 13.23 -40.77
CA GLY A 386 40.30 14.04 -40.31
C GLY A 386 38.92 13.40 -40.50
N ASN A 387 38.83 12.20 -41.09
CA ASN A 387 37.56 11.57 -41.43
C ASN A 387 37.03 10.66 -40.32
N TRP A 388 35.76 10.88 -39.96
CA TRP A 388 34.98 10.02 -39.09
C TRP A 388 33.87 9.35 -39.88
N GLN A 389 33.91 8.03 -39.98
CA GLN A 389 32.88 7.24 -40.64
C GLN A 389 31.74 6.94 -39.66
N LYS A 390 30.51 7.25 -40.07
CA LYS A 390 29.31 6.96 -39.27
C LYS A 390 28.81 5.55 -39.56
N ILE A 391 28.73 4.71 -38.54
CA ILE A 391 28.24 3.34 -38.61
C ILE A 391 26.98 3.22 -37.76
N LEU A 392 25.92 2.67 -38.37
CA LEU A 392 24.65 2.41 -37.69
C LEU A 392 24.71 1.06 -36.97
N VAL A 393 24.38 1.05 -35.68
CA VAL A 393 24.34 -0.15 -34.85
C VAL A 393 22.95 -0.31 -34.27
N GLU A 394 22.30 -1.42 -34.58
CA GLU A 394 20.98 -1.76 -34.06
C GLU A 394 21.11 -2.45 -32.70
N VAL A 395 20.49 -1.85 -31.68
CA VAL A 395 20.33 -2.45 -30.36
C VAL A 395 18.94 -3.04 -30.28
N ARG A 396 18.86 -4.35 -30.10
CA ARG A 396 17.58 -5.09 -30.01
C ARG A 396 17.17 -5.27 -28.57
N ASP A 397 15.88 -5.50 -28.38
CA ASP A 397 15.32 -5.66 -27.05
C ASP A 397 15.81 -6.94 -26.37
N GLY A 398 16.21 -6.83 -25.11
CA GLY A 398 16.77 -7.93 -24.31
C GLY A 398 18.13 -8.48 -24.76
N GLU A 399 18.66 -8.06 -25.92
CA GLU A 399 19.90 -8.58 -26.51
C GLU A 399 21.12 -7.71 -26.15
N THR A 400 22.31 -8.33 -26.20
CA THR A 400 23.59 -7.59 -26.13
C THR A 400 24.18 -7.48 -27.52
N THR A 401 24.11 -6.29 -28.13
CA THR A 401 24.77 -5.99 -29.39
C THR A 401 26.26 -5.78 -29.14
N GLN A 402 27.10 -6.62 -29.76
CA GLN A 402 28.54 -6.44 -29.77
C GLN A 402 28.96 -5.65 -31.01
N PHE A 403 29.72 -4.58 -30.82
CA PHE A 403 30.25 -3.76 -31.91
C PHE A 403 31.76 -3.60 -31.77
N ILE A 404 32.49 -3.86 -32.85
CA ILE A 404 33.94 -3.64 -32.92
C ILE A 404 34.17 -2.40 -33.77
N CYS A 405 34.81 -1.38 -33.19
CA CYS A 405 35.14 -0.16 -33.91
C CYS A 405 36.27 -0.40 -34.91
N ARG A 406 35.88 -0.69 -36.15
CA ARG A 406 36.76 -0.77 -37.31
C ARG A 406 36.17 0.04 -38.46
N PRO A 407 37.00 0.67 -39.32
CA PRO A 407 36.50 1.31 -40.53
C PRO A 407 35.69 0.30 -41.36
N GLY A 408 34.54 0.73 -41.88
CA GLY A 408 33.78 -0.05 -42.84
C GLY A 408 34.61 -0.17 -44.12
N ARG A 409 34.80 -1.40 -44.61
CA ARG A 409 35.48 -1.65 -45.89
C ARG A 409 34.76 -0.97 -47.05
#